data_AF-A0A445ETC1-F1
#
_entry.id   AF-A0A445ETC1-F1
#
_cell.length_a   1.000
_cell.length_b   1.000
_cell.length_c   1.000
_cell.angle_alpha   90.00
_cell.angle_beta   90.00
_cell.angle_gamma   90.00
#
_symmetry.space_group_name_H-M   'P 1'
#
loop_
_entity.id
_entity.type
_entity.pdbx_description
1 polymer ?
#
loop_
_entity_poly.entity_id
_entity_poly.type
_entity_poly.pdbx_seq_one_letter_code
_entity_poly.pdbx_strand_id
1 'polypeptide(L)' 'MSGIARGRLAEERKSWRKNHPHGWRPAITVKQILVGIQDLLDQPNPADPAQTEGYHLFIQDATEYKRRVRQQAKQYPPII' A
#
# COMPACT_ATOMS: atom_id res chain seq x y z
N MET A 1 7.22 40.25 -14.06
CA MET A 1 6.82 39.71 -12.74
C MET A 1 6.35 38.24 -12.83
N SER A 2 7.13 37.32 -13.42
CA SER A 2 6.71 35.90 -13.64
C SER A 2 7.59 34.85 -12.92
N GLY A 3 8.68 35.26 -12.25
CA GLY A 3 9.65 34.32 -11.65
C GLY A 3 9.29 33.83 -10.25
N ILE A 4 8.69 34.68 -9.42
CA ILE A 4 8.48 34.40 -7.98
C ILE A 4 7.43 33.31 -7.76
N ALA A 5 6.35 33.31 -8.55
CA ALA A 5 5.26 32.32 -8.41
C ALA A 5 5.69 30.89 -8.76
N ARG A 6 6.53 30.70 -9.79
CA ARG A 6 7.03 29.37 -10.17
C ARG A 6 7.99 28.79 -9.12
N GLY A 7 8.85 29.64 -8.55
CA GLY A 7 9.76 29.24 -7.46
C GLY A 7 9.00 28.78 -6.22
N ARG A 8 8.00 29.55 -5.78
CA ARG A 8 7.17 29.21 -4.61
C ARG A 8 6.43 27.88 -4.78
N LEU A 9 5.79 27.68 -5.94
CA LEU A 9 5.09 26.42 -6.26
C LEU A 9 6.04 25.21 -6.30
N ALA A 10 7.29 25.38 -6.71
CA ALA A 10 8.28 24.30 -6.71
C ALA A 10 8.66 23.90 -5.28
N GLU A 11 8.89 24.87 -4.39
CA GLU A 11 9.20 24.61 -2.97
C GLU A 11 8.01 24.02 -2.21
N GLU A 12 6.79 24.50 -2.46
CA GLU A 12 5.58 23.93 -1.88
C GLU A 12 5.41 22.46 -2.27
N ARG A 13 5.62 22.12 -3.55
CA ARG A 13 5.61 20.71 -4.01
C ARG A 13 6.73 19.88 -3.40
N LYS A 14 7.91 20.45 -3.19
CA LYS A 14 9.04 19.76 -2.55
C LYS A 14 8.75 19.48 -1.08
N SER A 15 8.20 20.47 -0.36
CA SER A 15 7.74 20.33 1.02
C SER A 15 6.63 19.29 1.15
N TRP A 16 5.65 19.33 0.24
CA TRP A 16 4.56 18.35 0.21
C TRP A 16 5.08 16.91 0.06
N ARG A 17 6.03 16.66 -0.84
CA ARG A 17 6.64 15.32 -1.03
C ARG A 17 7.42 14.82 0.19
N LYS A 18 7.95 15.71 1.04
CA LYS A 18 8.66 15.32 2.27
C LYS A 18 7.69 14.92 3.39
N ASN A 19 6.53 15.56 3.45
CA ASN A 19 5.58 15.40 4.55
C ASN A 19 4.44 14.43 4.22
N HIS A 20 4.41 13.84 3.02
CA HIS A 20 3.38 12.89 2.59
C HIS A 20 3.92 11.46 2.56
N PRO A 21 3.02 10.45 2.61
CA PRO A 21 3.43 9.05 2.52
C PRO A 21 4.29 8.79 1.29
N HIS A 22 5.42 8.11 1.50
CA HIS A 22 6.28 7.68 0.41
C HIS A 22 5.47 6.90 -0.63
N GLY A 23 5.65 7.23 -1.91
CA GLY A 23 4.95 6.59 -3.03
C GLY A 23 3.61 7.23 -3.43
N TRP A 24 3.02 8.12 -2.61
CA TRP A 24 1.76 8.79 -2.98
C TRP A 24 1.96 9.83 -4.08
N ARG A 25 1.09 9.80 -5.11
CA ARG A 25 1.04 10.79 -6.21
C ARG A 25 -0.41 11.22 -6.42
N PRO A 26 -0.72 12.53 -6.57
CA PRO A 26 -2.10 13.01 -6.74
C PRO A 26 -2.85 12.45 -7.96
N ALA A 27 -2.12 11.94 -8.96
CA ALA A 27 -2.70 11.32 -10.15
C ALA A 27 -3.12 9.86 -9.94
N ILE A 28 -2.83 9.26 -8.77
CA ILE A 28 -3.25 7.90 -8.45
C ILE A 28 -4.78 7.89 -8.32
N THR A 29 -5.41 7.07 -9.14
CA THR A 29 -6.86 6.86 -9.14
C THR A 29 -7.27 5.85 -8.06
N VAL A 30 -8.54 5.90 -7.64
CA VAL A 30 -9.11 4.89 -6.72
C VAL A 30 -8.93 3.48 -7.26
N LYS A 31 -9.13 3.27 -8.57
CA LYS A 31 -8.89 1.96 -9.22
C LYS A 31 -7.46 1.47 -9.02
N GLN A 32 -6.45 2.34 -9.21
CA GLN A 32 -5.05 1.95 -9.01
C GLN A 32 -4.75 1.58 -7.56
N ILE A 33 -5.36 2.27 -6.59
CA ILE A 33 -5.24 1.93 -5.17
C ILE A 33 -5.82 0.54 -4.92
N LEU A 34 -7.04 0.29 -5.38
CA LEU A 34 -7.74 -0.98 -5.14
C LEU A 34 -7.03 -2.15 -5.80
N VAL A 35 -6.52 -1.98 -7.03
CA VAL A 35 -5.71 -2.99 -7.71
C VAL A 35 -4.40 -3.24 -6.96
N GLY A 36 -3.72 -2.18 -6.50
CA GLY A 36 -2.49 -2.34 -5.71
C GLY A 36 -2.73 -3.06 -4.37
N ILE A 37 -3.87 -2.83 -3.71
CA ILE A 37 -4.26 -3.58 -2.52
C ILE A 37 -4.51 -5.05 -2.87
N GLN A 38 -5.22 -5.33 -3.97
CA GLN A 38 -5.46 -6.70 -4.43
C GLN A 38 -4.13 -7.44 -4.71
N ASP A 39 -3.20 -6.79 -5.40
CA ASP A 39 -1.87 -7.35 -5.67
C ASP A 39 -1.09 -7.61 -4.37
N LEU A 40 -1.17 -6.70 -3.39
CA LEU A 40 -0.48 -6.84 -2.10
C LEU A 40 -1.04 -8.01 -1.25
N LEU A 41 -2.33 -8.33 -1.39
CA LEU A 41 -2.94 -9.47 -0.70
C LEU A 41 -2.39 -10.81 -1.21
N ASP A 42 -2.11 -10.91 -2.51
CA ASP A 42 -1.52 -12.12 -3.12
C ASP A 42 0.01 -12.14 -3.05
N GLN A 43 0.65 -10.97 -3.04
CA GLN A 43 2.10 -10.77 -3.02
C GLN A 43 2.51 -9.81 -1.90
N PRO A 44 2.58 -10.28 -0.63
CA PRO A 44 2.96 -9.44 0.49
C PRO A 44 4.37 -8.84 0.32
N ASN A 45 4.58 -7.60 0.78
CA ASN A 45 5.91 -6.97 0.81
C ASN A 45 6.63 -7.29 2.14
N PRO A 46 7.66 -8.15 2.16
CA PRO A 46 8.36 -8.50 3.40
C PRO A 46 9.24 -7.37 3.95
N ALA A 47 9.56 -6.36 3.14
CA ALA A 47 10.36 -5.21 3.58
C ALA A 47 9.56 -4.19 4.39
N ASP A 48 8.23 -4.32 4.44
CA ASP A 48 7.33 -3.41 5.16
C ASP A 48 6.28 -4.18 5.98
N PRO A 49 6.69 -4.90 7.04
CA PRO A 49 5.78 -5.71 7.84
C PRO A 49 4.88 -4.82 8.71
N ALA A 50 3.57 -4.82 8.42
CA ALA A 50 2.57 -4.10 9.23
C ALA A 50 1.99 -4.92 10.39
N GLN A 51 2.06 -6.26 10.32
CA GLN A 51 1.56 -7.17 11.35
C GLN A 51 2.60 -8.26 11.66
N THR A 52 3.00 -8.36 12.92
CA THR A 52 4.03 -9.29 13.41
C THR A 52 3.68 -10.76 13.16
N GLU A 53 2.48 -11.20 13.55
CA GLU A 53 2.07 -12.61 13.43
C GLU A 53 1.98 -13.06 11.96
N GLY A 54 1.30 -12.27 11.11
CA GLY A 54 1.16 -12.58 9.69
C GLY A 54 2.51 -12.65 8.99
N TYR A 55 3.41 -11.72 9.29
CA TYR A 55 4.76 -11.68 8.76
C TYR A 55 5.59 -12.91 9.18
N HIS A 56 5.59 -13.26 10.48
CA HIS A 56 6.35 -14.42 10.95
C HIS A 56 5.87 -15.73 10.32
N LEU A 57 4.56 -15.93 10.25
CA LEU A 57 3.99 -17.10 9.57
C LEU A 57 4.37 -17.12 8.09
N PHE A 58 4.30 -15.98 7.40
CA PHE A 58 4.67 -15.89 5.99
C PHE A 58 6.13 -16.30 5.72
N ILE A 59 7.07 -15.89 6.57
CA ILE A 59 8.50 -16.18 6.40
C ILE A 59 8.88 -17.58 6.89
N GLN A 60 8.27 -18.06 7.98
CA GLN A 60 8.69 -19.30 8.65
C GLN A 60 7.89 -20.53 8.20
N ASP A 61 6.59 -20.38 7.91
CA ASP A 61 5.70 -21.49 7.54
C ASP A 61 4.64 -21.04 6.51
N ALA A 62 5.04 -21.10 5.23
CA ALA A 62 4.17 -20.76 4.11
C ALA A 62 2.92 -21.65 4.01
N THR A 63 2.94 -22.87 4.57
CA THR A 63 1.80 -23.80 4.50
C THR A 63 0.72 -23.38 5.48
N GLU A 64 1.10 -23.10 6.73
CA GLU A 64 0.21 -22.59 7.76
C GLU A 64 -0.32 -21.20 7.39
N TYR A 65 0.53 -20.32 6.86
CA TYR A 65 0.11 -19.01 6.35
C TYR A 65 -1.01 -19.14 5.31
N LYS A 66 -0.82 -19.96 4.27
CA LYS A 66 -1.84 -20.21 3.23
C LYS A 66 -3.11 -20.83 3.81
N ARG A 67 -3.00 -21.71 4.81
CA ARG A 67 -4.15 -22.30 5.51
C ARG A 67 -5.00 -21.21 6.18
N ARG A 68 -4.36 -20.29 6.92
CA ARG A 68 -5.06 -19.18 7.60
C ARG A 68 -5.66 -18.17 6.63
N VAL A 69 -4.95 -17.81 5.56
CA VAL A 69 -5.49 -16.93 4.50
C VAL A 69 -6.79 -17.50 3.92
N ARG A 70 -6.82 -18.81 3.61
CA ARG A 70 -8.05 -19.47 3.12
C ARG A 70 -9.17 -19.50 4.15
N GLN A 71 -8.85 -19.65 5.44
CA GLN A 71 -9.86 -19.58 6.50
C GLN A 71 -10.44 -18.17 6.64
N GLN A 72 -9.58 -17.15 6.56
CA GLN A 72 -10.00 -15.75 6.58
C GLN A 72 -10.92 -15.43 5.40
N ALA A 73 -10.55 -15.83 4.18
CA ALA A 73 -11.36 -15.59 2.97
C ALA A 73 -12.79 -16.15 3.08
N LYS A 74 -12.98 -17.29 3.77
CA LYS A 74 -14.31 -17.88 4.00
C LYS A 74 -15.24 -17.01 4.85
N GLN A 75 -14.70 -16.10 5.67
CA GLN A 75 -15.50 -15.18 6.49
C GLN A 75 -16.10 -14.03 5.67
N TYR A 76 -15.59 -13.79 4.45
CA TYR A 76 -16.00 -12.71 3.57
C TYR A 76 -16.46 -13.27 2.22
N PRO A 77 -17.59 -14.00 2.18
CA PRO A 77 -18.13 -14.48 0.92
C PRO A 77 -18.50 -13.29 0.01
N PRO A 78 -18.51 -13.47 -1.32
CA PRO A 78 -19.01 -12.46 -2.24
C PRO A 78 -20.44 -12.07 -1.87
N ILE A 79 -20.74 -10.78 -1.93
CA ILE A 79 -22.12 -10.31 -1.85
C ILE A 79 -22.75 -10.64 -3.21
N ILE A 80 -23.59 -11.68 -3.23
CA ILE A 80 -24.30 -12.17 -4.41
C ILE A 80 -25.59 -11.36 -4.57
#